data_AF-W7C9P1-F1
#
_entry.id   AF-W7C9P1-F1
#
_cell.length_a   1.000
_cell.length_b   1.000
_cell.length_c   1.000
_cell.angle_alpha   90.00
_cell.angle_beta   90.00
_cell.angle_gamma   90.00
#
_symmetry.space_group_name_H-M   'P 1'
#
loop_
_entity.id
_entity.type
_entity.pdbx_description
1 polymer ?
#
loop_
_entity_poly.entity_id
_entity_poly.type
_entity_poly.pdbx_seq_one_letter_code
_entity_poly.pdbx_strand_id
1 'polypeptide(L)'
;MKAPTLPDTKMERLVFLGWNDTGAQKKFIIAKHDGQLTGVQGSFTPVSKKGICAFCHQNERVGLFKADIKAKGNTDNFRAIGQYICADSLACSAHVQSTDRLDAFIRELKS
;
A
#
# COMPACT_ATOMS: atom_id res chain seq x y z
N MET A 1 -11.60 7.22 9.67
CA MET A 1 -10.73 6.03 9.48
C MET A 1 -11.33 4.85 10.23
N LYS A 2 -11.91 3.88 9.52
CA LYS A 2 -12.37 2.61 10.09
C LYS A 2 -11.67 1.49 9.30
N ALA A 3 -10.80 0.75 9.96
CA ALA A 3 -10.19 -0.43 9.36
C ALA A 3 -11.27 -1.52 9.15
N PRO A 4 -11.15 -2.35 8.11
CA PRO A 4 -12.07 -3.46 7.91
C PRO A 4 -11.90 -4.50 9.04
N THR A 5 -13.02 -5.05 9.51
CA THR A 5 -12.99 -6.23 10.37
C THR A 5 -12.73 -7.46 9.50
N LEU A 6 -11.71 -8.24 9.84
CA LEU A 6 -11.38 -9.50 9.18
C LEU A 6 -11.31 -10.62 10.23
N PRO A 7 -11.72 -11.86 9.90
CA PRO A 7 -11.53 -12.98 10.79
C PRO A 7 -10.03 -13.31 10.94
N ASP A 8 -9.62 -13.77 12.13
CA ASP A 8 -8.22 -14.05 12.47
C ASP A 8 -7.54 -14.99 11.47
N THR A 9 -8.27 -16.02 11.02
CA THR A 9 -7.80 -17.00 10.02
C THR A 9 -7.41 -16.38 8.67
N LYS A 10 -8.02 -15.24 8.31
CA LYS A 10 -7.62 -14.48 7.11
C LYS A 10 -6.43 -13.58 7.41
N MET A 11 -6.36 -12.96 8.59
CA MET A 11 -5.25 -12.08 8.99
C MET A 11 -3.90 -12.81 8.99
N GLU A 12 -3.85 -14.05 9.47
CA GLU A 12 -2.60 -14.84 9.54
C GLU A 12 -1.96 -15.12 8.18
N ARG A 13 -2.75 -15.08 7.10
CA ARG A 13 -2.30 -15.40 5.73
C ARG A 13 -1.97 -14.18 4.89
N LEU A 14 -2.20 -12.97 5.40
CA LEU A 14 -1.96 -11.75 4.66
C LEU A 14 -0.48 -11.36 4.70
N VAL A 15 0.08 -11.06 3.53
CA VAL A 15 1.41 -10.42 3.43
C VAL A 15 1.35 -8.97 3.92
N PHE A 16 0.24 -8.29 3.64
CA PHE A 16 -0.09 -6.98 4.17
C PHE A 16 -1.60 -6.82 4.33
N LEU A 17 -2.00 -5.90 5.22
CA LEU A 17 -3.38 -5.42 5.36
C LEU A 17 -3.48 -4.07 4.65
N GLY A 18 -4.53 -3.85 3.87
CA GLY A 18 -4.78 -2.51 3.34
C GLY A 18 -6.24 -2.26 3.03
N TRP A 19 -6.65 -1.01 3.09
CA TRP A 19 -8.03 -0.61 2.81
C TRP A 19 -8.11 0.81 2.27
N ASN A 20 -9.18 1.09 1.54
CA ASN A 20 -9.48 2.42 1.00
C ASN A 20 -10.47 3.11 1.95
N ASP A 21 -10.14 4.31 2.40
CA ASP A 21 -11.07 5.23 3.04
C ASP A 21 -11.58 6.18 1.95
N THR A 22 -12.78 5.89 1.44
CA THR A 22 -13.40 6.66 0.35
C THR A 22 -13.77 8.07 0.77
N GLY A 23 -14.06 8.32 2.05
CA GLY A 23 -14.36 9.66 2.56
C GLY A 23 -13.12 10.56 2.52
N ALA A 24 -11.95 10.01 2.85
CA ALA A 24 -10.68 10.74 2.83
C ALA A 24 -9.94 10.64 1.48
N GLN A 25 -10.42 9.83 0.52
CA GLN A 25 -9.70 9.47 -0.71
C GLN A 25 -8.28 8.94 -0.43
N LYS A 26 -8.14 8.20 0.68
CA LYS A 26 -6.87 7.63 1.13
C LYS A 26 -6.89 6.12 1.05
N LYS A 27 -5.74 5.52 0.81
CA LYS A 27 -5.49 4.10 1.09
C LYS A 27 -4.50 4.00 2.24
N PHE A 28 -4.76 3.04 3.12
CA PHE A 28 -3.88 2.68 4.23
C PHE A 28 -3.34 1.29 3.98
N ILE A 29 -2.06 1.08 4.29
CA ILE A 29 -1.34 -0.19 4.16
C ILE A 29 -0.60 -0.42 5.48
N ILE A 30 -0.70 -1.63 6.02
CA ILE A 30 0.08 -2.11 7.15
C ILE A 30 0.78 -3.39 6.71
N ALA A 31 2.10 -3.40 6.79
CA ALA A 31 2.94 -4.52 6.40
C ALA A 31 4.08 -4.71 7.40
N LYS A 32 4.63 -5.93 7.48
CA LYS A 32 5.89 -6.15 8.17
C LYS A 32 7.03 -5.64 7.29
N HIS A 33 7.94 -4.88 7.87
CA HIS A 33 9.17 -4.40 7.24
C HIS A 33 10.29 -4.41 8.28
N ASP A 34 11.43 -5.03 7.96
CA ASP A 34 12.55 -5.24 8.88
C ASP A 34 12.11 -5.79 10.26
N GLY A 35 11.18 -6.75 10.25
CA GLY A 35 10.65 -7.40 11.46
C GLY A 35 9.61 -6.58 12.25
N GLN A 36 9.29 -5.36 11.83
CA GLN A 36 8.35 -4.46 12.52
C GLN A 36 7.09 -4.18 11.69
N LEU A 37 5.95 -4.03 12.36
CA LEU A 37 4.73 -3.55 11.69
C LEU A 37 4.89 -2.07 11.33
N THR A 38 4.78 -1.78 10.04
CA THR A 38 4.89 -0.45 9.47
C THR A 38 3.58 -0.06 8.80
N GLY A 39 3.05 1.10 9.19
CA GLY A 39 1.90 1.73 8.53
C GLY A 39 2.34 2.75 7.48
N VAL A 40 1.71 2.69 6.32
CA VAL A 40 1.84 3.67 5.23
C VAL A 40 0.46 4.18 4.86
N GLN A 41 0.36 5.48 4.60
CA GLN A 41 -0.85 6.09 4.06
C GLN A 41 -0.52 6.93 2.82
N GLY A 42 -1.49 7.08 1.95
CA GLY A 42 -1.36 7.87 0.73
C GLY A 42 -2.70 8.10 0.06
N SER A 43 -2.75 9.01 -0.91
CA SER A 43 -3.93 9.15 -1.77
C SER A 43 -4.05 7.94 -2.70
N PHE A 44 -5.27 7.60 -3.07
CA PHE A 44 -5.52 6.50 -4.01
C PHE A 44 -6.51 6.94 -5.08
N THR A 45 -6.05 6.97 -6.33
CA THR A 45 -6.88 7.31 -7.49
C THR A 45 -7.05 6.08 -8.38
N PRO A 46 -8.25 5.44 -8.40
CA PRO A 46 -8.52 4.32 -9.28
C PRO A 46 -8.30 4.69 -10.75
N VAL A 47 -7.80 3.74 -11.55
CA VAL A 47 -7.76 3.90 -13.01
C VAL A 47 -8.81 3.01 -13.68
N SER A 48 -9.29 3.44 -14.84
CA SER A 48 -10.36 2.73 -15.58
C SER A 48 -9.90 1.43 -16.25
N LYS A 49 -8.60 1.31 -16.54
CA LYS A 49 -8.00 0.14 -17.20
C LYS A 49 -7.26 -0.73 -16.19
N LYS A 50 -7.18 -2.04 -16.48
CA LYS A 50 -6.29 -2.95 -15.74
C LYS A 50 -4.83 -2.58 -16.00
N GLY A 51 -3.96 -2.93 -15.06
CA GLY A 51 -2.52 -2.71 -15.15
C GLY A 51 -1.74 -3.62 -14.21
N ILE A 52 -0.42 -3.62 -14.35
CA ILE A 52 0.47 -4.41 -13.50
C ILE A 52 0.60 -3.73 -12.13
N CYS A 53 0.25 -4.44 -11.07
CA CYS A 53 0.42 -3.95 -9.71
C CYS A 53 1.89 -4.01 -9.28
N ALA A 54 2.41 -2.93 -8.72
CA ALA A 54 3.79 -2.86 -8.23
C ALA A 54 4.10 -3.82 -7.06
N PHE A 55 3.10 -4.32 -6.33
CA PHE A 55 3.31 -5.25 -5.22
C PHE A 55 3.22 -6.71 -5.66
N CYS A 56 2.04 -7.17 -6.06
CA CYS A 56 1.82 -8.56 -6.45
C CYS A 56 2.25 -8.89 -7.89
N HIS A 57 2.55 -7.87 -8.71
CA HIS A 57 2.98 -8.02 -10.12
C HIS A 57 1.98 -8.76 -11.02
N GLN A 58 0.71 -8.79 -10.62
CA GLN A 58 -0.40 -9.32 -11.42
C GLN A 58 -1.07 -8.20 -12.23
N ASN A 59 -1.68 -8.58 -13.36
CA ASN A 59 -2.52 -7.68 -14.16
C ASN A 59 -3.93 -7.58 -13.57
N GLU A 60 -4.19 -6.51 -12.84
CA GLU A 60 -5.39 -6.35 -12.00
C GLU A 60 -6.04 -4.98 -12.19
N ARG A 61 -7.22 -4.78 -11.56
CA ARG A 61 -7.75 -3.43 -11.38
C ARG A 61 -6.84 -2.68 -10.40
N VAL A 62 -6.15 -1.66 -10.90
CA VAL A 62 -5.20 -0.86 -10.14
C VAL A 62 -5.69 0.57 -9.94
N GLY A 63 -5.01 1.29 -9.07
CA GLY A 63 -5.08 2.74 -8.95
C GLY A 63 -3.71 3.29 -8.61
N LEU A 64 -3.51 4.57 -8.87
CA LEU A 64 -2.30 5.28 -8.49
C LEU A 64 -2.34 5.55 -6.99
N PHE A 65 -1.45 4.90 -6.24
CA PHE A 65 -1.22 5.19 -4.84
C PHE A 65 -0.05 6.17 -4.73
N LYS A 66 -0.29 7.33 -4.11
CA LYS A 66 0.76 8.33 -3.85
C LYS A 66 0.92 8.52 -2.35
N ALA A 67 2.10 8.20 -1.84
CA ALA A 67 2.46 8.36 -0.44
C ALA A 67 3.52 9.46 -0.29
N ASP A 68 3.34 10.32 0.71
CA ASP A 68 4.27 11.43 0.98
C ASP A 68 5.48 10.93 1.78
N ILE A 69 6.68 11.29 1.31
CA ILE A 69 7.94 11.15 2.03
C ILE A 69 8.10 12.38 2.92
N LYS A 70 8.26 12.16 4.22
CA LYS A 70 8.62 13.24 5.15
C LYS A 70 10.14 13.43 5.13
N ALA A 71 10.61 14.52 4.54
CA ALA A 71 12.03 14.88 4.62
C ALA A 71 12.42 15.18 6.09
N LYS A 72 13.55 14.63 6.54
CA LYS A 72 14.11 14.98 7.85
C LYS A 72 14.60 16.43 7.83
N GLY A 73 13.98 17.30 8.62
CA GLY A 73 14.55 18.59 9.02
C GLY A 73 14.09 19.85 8.25
N ASN A 74 13.19 19.76 7.28
CA ASN A 74 12.57 20.96 6.69
C ASN A 74 11.10 20.73 6.34
N THR A 75 10.21 21.58 6.86
CA THR A 75 8.75 21.41 6.79
C THR A 75 8.14 21.72 5.43
N ASP A 76 8.91 22.29 4.50
CA ASP A 76 8.40 22.79 3.21
C ASP A 76 8.71 21.89 1.99
N ASN A 77 9.50 20.83 2.14
CA ASN A 77 9.85 19.94 1.04
C ASN A 77 9.25 18.54 1.24
N PHE A 78 7.99 18.38 0.82
CA PHE A 78 7.36 17.06 0.70
C PHE A 78 7.63 16.51 -0.71
N ARG A 79 8.25 15.32 -0.77
CA ARG A 79 8.30 14.51 -2.00
C ARG A 79 7.23 13.44 -1.88
N ALA A 80 6.68 12.98 -3.00
CA ALA A 80 5.72 11.87 -3.00
C ALA A 80 6.18 10.78 -3.94
N ILE A 81 6.00 9.52 -3.53
CA ILE A 81 6.26 8.35 -4.36
C ILE A 81 4.92 7.82 -4.85
N GLY A 82 4.80 7.65 -6.17
CA GLY A 82 3.63 7.12 -6.82
C GLY A 82 3.86 5.73 -7.39
N GLN A 83 3.00 4.77 -7.07
CA GLN A 83 3.01 3.42 -7.65
C GLN A 83 1.60 2.98 -8.03
N TYR A 84 1.45 2.24 -9.13
CA TYR A 84 0.19 1.61 -9.47
C TYR A 84 0.03 0.33 -8.67
N ILE A 85 -0.99 0.27 -7.82
CA ILE A 85 -1.26 -0.90 -6.96
C ILE A 85 -2.72 -1.32 -7.03
N CYS A 86 -3.00 -2.57 -6.69
CA CYS A 86 -4.35 -3.12 -6.72
C CYS A 86 -5.33 -2.26 -5.91
N ALA A 87 -6.52 -2.06 -6.48
CA ALA A 87 -7.63 -1.44 -5.76
C ALA A 87 -8.12 -2.33 -4.61
N ASP A 88 -8.19 -3.64 -4.84
CA ASP A 88 -8.49 -4.67 -3.85
C ASP A 88 -7.20 -5.16 -3.17
N SER A 89 -6.99 -4.70 -1.94
CA SER A 89 -5.80 -5.05 -1.15
C SER A 89 -5.80 -6.50 -0.67
N LEU A 90 -6.97 -7.12 -0.46
CA LEU A 90 -7.05 -8.51 0.02
C LEU A 90 -6.64 -9.47 -1.09
N ALA A 91 -7.18 -9.27 -2.30
CA ALA A 91 -6.76 -10.03 -3.47
C ALA A 91 -5.27 -9.82 -3.78
N CYS A 92 -4.80 -8.57 -3.66
CA CYS A 92 -3.39 -8.25 -3.85
C CYS A 92 -2.49 -9.02 -2.88
N SER A 93 -2.80 -8.95 -1.58
CA SER A 93 -2.03 -9.61 -0.52
C SER A 93 -1.96 -11.13 -0.73
N ALA A 94 -3.06 -11.75 -1.19
CA ALA A 94 -3.08 -13.18 -1.52
C ALA A 94 -2.26 -13.56 -2.77
N HIS A 95 -2.03 -12.62 -3.70
CA HIS A 95 -1.24 -12.83 -4.91
C HIS A 95 0.25 -12.45 -4.74
N VAL A 96 0.68 -11.91 -3.59
CA VAL A 96 2.08 -11.58 -3.36
C VAL A 96 2.90 -12.86 -3.19
N GLN A 97 3.85 -13.08 -4.09
CA GLN A 97 4.77 -14.22 -4.07
C GLN A 97 6.11 -13.92 -3.37
N SER A 98 6.48 -12.64 -3.27
CA SER A 98 7.66 -12.17 -2.56
C SER A 98 7.38 -10.78 -1.98
N THR A 99 7.88 -10.51 -0.77
CA THR A 99 7.75 -9.19 -0.12
C THR A 99 8.72 -8.16 -0.66
N ASP A 100 9.73 -8.53 -1.48
CA ASP A 100 10.82 -7.65 -1.92
C ASP A 100 10.33 -6.32 -2.50
N ARG A 101 9.28 -6.33 -3.33
CA ARG A 101 8.72 -5.11 -3.94
C ARG A 101 7.99 -4.23 -2.94
N LEU A 102 7.29 -4.83 -1.99
CA LEU A 102 6.61 -4.11 -0.91
C LEU A 102 7.65 -3.52 0.06
N ASP A 103 8.68 -4.30 0.41
CA ASP A 103 9.77 -3.88 1.26
C ASP A 103 10.61 -2.76 0.63
N ALA A 104 10.89 -2.84 -0.67
CA ALA A 104 11.58 -1.78 -1.40
C ALA A 104 10.76 -0.47 -1.37
N PHE A 105 9.45 -0.55 -1.61
CA PHE A 105 8.56 0.62 -1.54
C PHE A 105 8.53 1.24 -0.14
N ILE A 106 8.44 0.43 0.92
CA ILE A 106 8.45 0.93 2.30
C ILE A 106 9.79 1.55 2.67
N ARG A 107 10.90 0.95 2.21
CA ARG A 107 12.26 1.47 2.42
C ARG A 107 12.44 2.83 1.76
N GLU A 108 11.96 2.99 0.52
CA GLU A 108 12.00 4.26 -0.21
C GLU A 108 11.18 5.36 0.49
N LEU A 109 10.03 5.01 1.07
CA LEU A 109 9.23 5.98 1.84
C LEU A 109 9.88 6.45 3.14
N LYS A 110 10.82 5.67 3.69
CA LYS A 110 11.49 5.95 4.96
C LYS A 110 12.90 6.53 4.79
N SER A 111 13.43 6.61 3.57
CA SER A 111 14.74 7.20 3.27
C SER A 111 14.73 8.71 3.48
#